data_AF-A0AA43QQP9-F1
#
_entry.id   AF-A0AA43QQP9-F1
#
_cell.length_a   1.000
_cell.length_b   1.000
_cell.length_c   1.000
_cell.angle_alpha   90.00
_cell.angle_beta   90.00
_cell.angle_gamma   90.00
#
_symmetry.space_group_name_H-M   'P 1'
#
loop_
_entity.id
_entity.type
_entity.pdbx_description
1 polymer ?
#
loop_
_entity_poly.entity_id
_entity_poly.type
_entity_poly.pdbx_seq_one_letter_code
_entity_poly.pdbx_strand_id
1 'polypeptide(L)'
;MSPMSSSAKPRNRKERRAQARVEEDAFRLEQPVRGQPALKTLVQLAEERELLGSSSAKPVSISTTDINPDGSITSERADKNAVTSTADASSLYLDIALYTISLTLLHLTFTILVHNQYAQTPPSVPALLYETTLASPTPWLLLLLVAALHPRAAHPLAQVFFAIASVACGCWLVKTTNTDAYLATMRKAPPLGTLWIWAVVELRWEAAVATLALVAGWGWWVGYSLL
;
A
#
# COMPACT_ATOMS: atom_id res chain seq x y z
N MET A 1 -14.42 55.34 39.15
CA MET A 1 -15.17 54.71 40.25
C MET A 1 -16.02 53.60 39.67
N SER A 2 -15.70 52.36 40.01
CA SER A 2 -16.43 51.12 39.65
C SER A 2 -17.85 51.10 40.25
N PRO A 3 -18.74 50.13 39.94
CA PRO A 3 -18.51 48.72 40.28
C PRO A 3 -18.86 47.68 39.20
N MET A 4 -18.08 46.60 39.26
CA MET A 4 -18.25 45.34 38.55
C MET A 4 -19.57 44.66 38.96
N SER A 5 -20.34 44.14 37.99
CA SER A 5 -21.49 43.29 38.30
C SER A 5 -21.02 41.89 38.71
N SER A 6 -21.13 41.62 40.01
CA SER A 6 -20.93 40.34 40.66
C SER A 6 -21.84 39.24 40.06
N SER A 7 -21.23 38.16 39.60
CA SER A 7 -21.93 36.90 39.27
C SER A 7 -22.33 36.20 40.58
N ALA A 8 -23.61 36.28 40.93
CA ALA A 8 -24.15 35.68 42.15
C ALA A 8 -24.43 34.17 41.98
N LYS A 9 -23.81 33.35 42.82
CA LYS A 9 -23.99 31.89 42.87
C LYS A 9 -25.36 31.52 43.47
N PRO A 10 -26.15 30.63 42.85
CA PRO A 10 -27.54 30.36 43.26
C PRO A 10 -27.60 29.66 44.63
N ARG A 11 -28.51 30.12 45.50
CA ARG A 11 -28.53 29.76 46.92
C ARG A 11 -29.54 28.66 47.27
N ASN A 12 -30.46 28.30 46.37
CA ASN A 12 -31.50 27.30 46.65
C ASN A 12 -31.77 26.31 45.49
N ARG A 13 -32.16 25.06 45.84
CA ARG A 13 -32.44 23.96 44.88
C ARG A 13 -33.56 24.29 43.90
N LYS A 14 -34.52 25.13 44.30
CA LYS A 14 -35.60 25.63 43.41
C LYS A 14 -35.07 26.60 42.35
N GLU A 15 -34.15 27.50 42.70
CA GLU A 15 -33.54 28.46 41.78
C GLU A 15 -32.62 27.77 40.77
N ARG A 16 -31.90 26.72 41.19
CA ARG A 16 -31.12 25.87 40.26
C ARG A 16 -31.99 25.18 39.21
N ARG A 17 -33.23 24.79 39.56
CA ARG A 17 -34.18 24.18 38.61
C ARG A 17 -34.82 25.21 37.68
N ALA A 18 -35.00 26.45 38.14
CA ALA A 18 -35.47 27.55 37.31
C ALA A 18 -34.40 27.99 36.30
N GLN A 19 -33.14 28.09 36.73
CA GLN A 19 -32.01 28.39 35.83
C GLN A 19 -31.78 27.28 34.80
N ALA A 20 -31.89 26.00 35.19
CA ALA A 20 -31.77 24.88 34.25
C ALA A 20 -32.92 24.82 33.22
N ARG A 21 -34.15 25.19 33.59
CA ARG A 21 -35.27 25.28 32.64
C ARG A 21 -35.12 26.45 31.66
N VAL A 22 -34.62 27.59 32.12
CA VAL A 22 -34.35 28.76 31.27
C VAL A 22 -33.17 28.48 30.32
N GLU A 23 -32.18 27.69 30.75
CA GLU A 23 -31.06 27.26 29.91
C GLU A 23 -31.48 26.20 28.88
N GLU A 24 -32.37 25.25 29.22
CA GLU A 24 -32.95 24.29 28.26
C GLU A 24 -33.80 24.96 27.17
N ASP A 25 -34.61 25.97 27.52
CA ASP A 25 -35.40 26.72 26.55
C ASP A 25 -34.53 27.61 25.63
N ALA A 26 -33.32 27.98 26.08
CA ALA A 26 -32.36 28.74 25.27
C ALA A 26 -31.67 27.86 24.20
N PHE A 27 -31.59 26.54 24.41
CA PHE A 27 -31.10 25.58 23.42
C PHE A 27 -32.25 24.85 22.74
N ARG A 28 -33.17 25.60 22.15
CA ARG A 28 -34.19 25.04 21.27
C ARG A 28 -33.52 24.56 19.97
N LEU A 29 -33.20 23.27 19.92
CA LEU A 29 -32.60 22.62 18.76
C LEU A 29 -33.61 22.62 17.60
N GLU A 30 -33.43 23.56 16.66
CA GLU A 30 -34.13 23.52 15.38
C GLU A 30 -33.71 22.24 14.64
N GLN A 31 -34.67 21.32 14.46
CA GLN A 31 -34.41 20.14 13.66
C GLN A 31 -34.24 20.56 12.20
N PRO A 32 -33.25 20.01 11.48
CA PRO A 32 -33.10 20.27 10.06
C PRO A 32 -34.36 19.81 9.34
N VAL A 33 -34.93 20.70 8.53
CA VAL A 33 -36.12 20.43 7.71
C VAL A 33 -35.82 19.23 6.81
N ARG A 34 -36.37 18.06 7.16
CA ARG A 34 -36.36 16.87 6.30
C ARG A 34 -37.40 17.05 5.20
N GLY A 35 -37.01 17.73 4.14
CA GLY A 35 -37.83 17.93 2.95
C GLY A 35 -37.00 18.45 1.77
N GLN A 36 -37.58 18.44 0.58
CA GLN A 36 -36.96 19.06 -0.60
C GLN A 36 -36.83 20.57 -0.37
N PRO A 37 -35.62 21.15 -0.55
CA PRO A 37 -35.38 22.55 -0.24
C PRO A 37 -36.13 23.45 -1.23
N ALA A 38 -36.80 24.49 -0.72
CA ALA A 38 -37.45 25.52 -1.54
C ALA A 38 -36.44 26.41 -2.29
N LEU A 39 -35.16 26.31 -1.94
CA LEU A 39 -34.06 27.04 -2.57
C LEU A 39 -33.22 26.07 -3.41
N LYS A 40 -32.73 26.58 -4.55
CA LYS A 40 -31.83 25.86 -5.46
C LYS A 40 -30.68 25.25 -4.66
N THR A 41 -30.47 23.95 -4.82
CA THR A 41 -29.38 23.26 -4.13
C THR A 41 -28.03 23.71 -4.66
N LEU A 42 -26.98 23.64 -3.85
CA LEU A 42 -25.62 23.99 -4.28
C LEU A 42 -25.16 23.16 -5.49
N VAL A 43 -25.68 21.94 -5.62
CA VAL A 43 -25.47 21.08 -6.80
C VAL A 43 -26.12 21.69 -8.03
N GLN A 44 -27.38 22.13 -7.93
CA GLN A 44 -28.11 22.77 -9.03
C GLN A 44 -27.53 24.14 -9.41
N LEU A 45 -27.02 24.92 -8.44
CA LEU A 45 -26.31 26.17 -8.70
C LEU A 45 -24.94 25.92 -9.36
N ALA A 46 -24.23 24.86 -8.96
CA ALA A 46 -22.98 24.47 -9.61
C ALA A 46 -23.19 23.95 -11.04
N GLU A 47 -24.30 23.25 -11.26
CA GLU A 47 -24.75 22.79 -12.58
C GLU A 47 -25.22 23.96 -13.46
N GLU A 48 -25.98 24.92 -12.92
CA GLU A 48 -26.40 26.17 -13.60
C GLU A 48 -25.20 27.05 -14.00
N ARG A 49 -24.05 26.88 -13.33
CA ARG A 49 -22.79 27.55 -13.66
C ARG A 49 -21.85 26.68 -14.50
N GLU A 50 -22.32 25.54 -15.01
CA GLU A 50 -21.56 24.55 -15.81
C GLU A 50 -20.28 24.03 -15.15
N LEU A 51 -20.10 24.24 -13.83
CA LEU A 51 -18.86 23.89 -13.11
C LEU A 51 -18.63 22.37 -13.04
N LEU A 52 -19.68 21.58 -13.15
CA LEU A 52 -19.63 20.12 -13.10
C LEU A 52 -19.48 19.47 -14.49
N GLY A 53 -19.74 20.21 -15.58
CA GLY A 53 -19.67 19.71 -16.96
C GLY A 53 -18.26 19.73 -17.55
N SER A 54 -17.37 20.57 -17.02
CA SER A 54 -15.97 20.61 -17.43
C SER A 54 -15.11 19.63 -16.63
N SER A 55 -15.28 18.33 -16.93
CA SER A 55 -14.36 17.25 -16.57
C SER A 55 -13.01 17.41 -17.31
N SER A 56 -12.29 18.49 -17.03
CA SER A 56 -10.85 18.56 -17.25
C SER A 56 -10.24 19.24 -16.03
N ALA A 57 -9.88 18.41 -15.06
CA ALA A 57 -9.20 18.79 -13.84
C ALA A 57 -8.04 19.75 -14.13
N LYS A 58 -8.24 21.05 -13.88
CA LYS A 58 -7.16 21.96 -13.55
C LYS A 58 -7.19 22.13 -12.03
N PRO A 59 -6.24 21.54 -11.29
CA PRO A 59 -6.25 21.69 -9.84
C PRO A 59 -6.08 23.17 -9.51
N VAL A 60 -7.04 23.70 -8.74
CA VAL A 60 -7.02 25.07 -8.23
C VAL A 60 -5.62 25.37 -7.68
N SER A 61 -4.95 26.34 -8.31
CA SER A 61 -3.70 26.88 -7.83
C SER A 61 -4.02 27.72 -6.59
N ILE A 62 -3.83 27.13 -5.42
CA ILE A 62 -3.84 27.87 -4.16
C ILE A 62 -2.53 28.66 -4.16
N SER A 63 -2.60 29.92 -4.59
CA SER A 63 -1.54 30.90 -4.34
C SER A 63 -1.68 31.36 -2.90
N THR A 64 -0.86 30.82 -2.01
CA THR A 64 -0.67 31.42 -0.68
C THR A 64 0.19 32.67 -0.89
N THR A 65 -0.43 33.83 -0.83
CA THR A 65 0.29 35.12 -0.84
C THR A 65 0.57 35.52 0.60
N ASP A 66 1.82 35.36 1.03
CA ASP A 66 2.28 35.93 2.29
C ASP A 66 2.63 37.41 2.08
N ILE A 67 1.98 38.29 2.85
CA ILE A 67 2.19 39.74 2.77
C ILE A 67 3.27 40.10 3.80
N ASN A 68 4.44 40.48 3.32
CA ASN A 68 5.50 41.02 4.17
C ASN A 68 5.09 42.41 4.71
N PRO A 69 5.58 42.82 5.90
CA PRO A 69 5.23 44.12 6.50
C PRO A 69 5.69 45.35 5.71
N ASP A 70 6.51 45.17 4.66
CA ASP A 70 6.97 46.20 3.72
C ASP A 70 6.08 46.30 2.45
N GLY A 71 4.96 45.58 2.40
CA GLY A 71 4.02 45.65 1.28
C GLY A 71 4.51 45.01 -0.02
N SER A 72 5.69 44.39 -0.04
CA SER A 72 6.17 43.61 -1.18
C SER A 72 5.53 42.22 -1.21
N ILE A 73 5.01 41.84 -2.38
CA ILE A 73 4.38 40.54 -2.62
C ILE A 73 5.45 39.59 -3.16
N THR A 74 5.99 38.71 -2.32
CA THR A 74 6.81 37.59 -2.77
C THR A 74 5.90 36.42 -3.11
N SER A 75 5.63 36.22 -4.40
CA SER A 75 4.95 35.01 -4.89
C SER A 75 5.97 33.87 -4.92
N GLU A 76 6.16 33.18 -3.80
CA GLU A 76 6.86 31.90 -3.81
C GLU A 76 5.95 30.89 -4.53
N ARG A 77 6.31 30.56 -5.77
CA ARG A 77 5.66 29.46 -6.50
C ARG A 77 6.05 28.19 -5.76
N ALA A 78 5.28 27.81 -4.75
CA ALA A 78 5.35 26.49 -4.16
C ALA A 78 5.16 25.49 -5.30
N ASP A 79 6.27 24.94 -5.77
CA ASP A 79 6.30 24.03 -6.88
C ASP A 79 5.57 22.77 -6.39
N LYS A 80 4.27 22.66 -6.74
CA LYS A 80 3.42 21.52 -6.35
C LYS A 80 4.05 20.19 -6.79
N ASN A 81 4.97 20.24 -7.76
CA ASN A 81 5.79 19.14 -8.20
C ASN A 81 6.78 18.66 -7.12
N ALA A 82 7.33 19.54 -6.28
CA ALA A 82 8.31 19.15 -5.26
C ALA A 82 7.66 18.39 -4.10
N VAL A 83 6.47 18.81 -3.64
CA VAL A 83 5.73 18.12 -2.56
C VAL A 83 5.05 16.83 -3.06
N THR A 84 4.59 16.80 -4.32
CA THR A 84 4.04 15.58 -4.91
C THR A 84 5.15 14.55 -5.17
N SER A 85 6.32 14.99 -5.68
CA SER A 85 7.46 14.10 -5.95
C SER A 85 8.07 13.48 -4.68
N THR A 86 8.09 14.18 -3.54
CA THR A 86 8.56 13.60 -2.27
C THR A 86 7.55 12.64 -1.65
N ALA A 87 6.25 12.92 -1.77
CA ALA A 87 5.18 12.01 -1.35
C ALA A 87 5.20 10.72 -2.20
N ASP A 88 5.27 10.87 -3.53
CA ASP A 88 5.33 9.76 -4.48
C ASP A 88 6.60 8.91 -4.27
N ALA A 89 7.75 9.55 -4.09
CA ALA A 89 8.99 8.84 -3.79
C ALA A 89 8.91 8.07 -2.46
N SER A 90 8.37 8.70 -1.40
CA SER A 90 8.22 8.03 -0.10
C SER A 90 7.30 6.81 -0.16
N SER A 91 6.20 6.90 -0.93
CA SER A 91 5.29 5.78 -1.14
C SER A 91 5.98 4.62 -1.87
N LEU A 92 6.77 4.91 -2.91
CA LEU A 92 7.53 3.90 -3.65
C LEU A 92 8.59 3.21 -2.78
N TYR A 93 9.28 3.95 -1.90
CA TYR A 93 10.24 3.34 -0.97
C TYR A 93 9.56 2.44 0.05
N LEU A 94 8.41 2.84 0.57
CA LEU A 94 7.64 2.00 1.49
C LEU A 94 7.12 0.75 0.80
N ASP A 95 6.60 0.86 -0.42
CA ASP A 95 6.13 -0.28 -1.20
C ASP A 95 7.28 -1.25 -1.47
N ILE A 96 8.42 -0.77 -1.96
CA ILE A 96 9.61 -1.60 -2.18
C ILE A 96 10.11 -2.22 -0.86
N ALA A 97 10.11 -1.47 0.24
CA ALA A 97 10.52 -1.97 1.55
C ALA A 97 9.58 -3.10 2.03
N LEU A 98 8.26 -2.93 1.87
CA LEU A 98 7.26 -3.92 2.23
C LEU A 98 7.36 -5.19 1.35
N TYR A 99 7.62 -5.04 0.05
CA TYR A 99 7.87 -6.17 -0.84
C TYR A 99 9.15 -6.91 -0.46
N THR A 100 10.25 -6.19 -0.23
CA THR A 100 11.55 -6.80 0.07
C THR A 100 11.58 -7.45 1.44
N ILE A 101 10.96 -6.86 2.47
CA ILE A 101 10.87 -7.51 3.79
C ILE A 101 10.00 -8.78 3.74
N SER A 102 8.88 -8.74 3.00
CA SER A 102 8.03 -9.92 2.83
C SER A 102 8.74 -11.03 2.05
N LEU A 103 9.45 -10.67 0.99
CA LEU A 103 10.22 -11.62 0.16
C LEU A 103 11.43 -12.20 0.89
N THR A 104 12.10 -11.43 1.73
CA THR A 104 13.22 -11.93 2.55
C THR A 104 12.74 -12.92 3.61
N LEU A 105 11.59 -12.68 4.24
CA LEU A 105 10.96 -13.64 5.16
C LEU A 105 10.53 -14.92 4.45
N LEU A 106 9.91 -14.80 3.27
CA LEU A 106 9.56 -15.95 2.43
C LEU A 106 10.80 -16.76 2.05
N HIS A 107 11.88 -16.08 1.67
CA HIS A 107 13.14 -16.72 1.31
C HIS A 107 13.75 -17.47 2.50
N LEU A 108 13.76 -16.85 3.68
CA LEU A 108 14.18 -17.49 4.92
C LEU A 108 13.33 -18.74 5.22
N THR A 109 12.02 -18.64 5.03
CA THR A 109 11.09 -19.75 5.25
C THR A 109 11.40 -20.92 4.34
N PHE A 110 11.67 -20.69 3.05
CA PHE A 110 12.08 -21.76 2.13
C PHE A 110 13.44 -22.33 2.46
N THR A 111 14.39 -21.51 2.88
CA THR A 111 15.69 -22.00 3.35
C THR A 111 15.49 -22.94 4.54
N ILE A 112 14.67 -22.58 5.53
CA ILE A 112 14.37 -23.43 6.68
C ILE A 112 13.65 -24.72 6.24
N LEU A 113 12.64 -24.60 5.37
CA LEU A 113 11.86 -25.74 4.89
C LEU A 113 12.75 -26.77 4.18
N VAL A 114 13.66 -26.31 3.32
CA VAL A 114 14.62 -27.15 2.62
C VAL A 114 15.55 -27.85 3.63
N HIS A 115 16.12 -27.15 4.60
CA HIS A 115 16.95 -27.79 5.62
C HIS A 115 16.17 -28.86 6.41
N ASN A 116 14.89 -28.58 6.70
CA ASN A 116 14.01 -29.50 7.41
C ASN A 116 13.62 -30.74 6.57
N GLN A 117 13.26 -30.55 5.29
CA GLN A 117 12.89 -31.64 4.36
C GLN A 117 14.01 -32.65 4.14
N TYR A 118 15.23 -32.22 4.38
CA TYR A 118 16.43 -32.97 4.07
C TYR A 118 17.21 -33.42 5.32
N ALA A 119 16.62 -33.26 6.51
CA ALA A 119 17.17 -33.69 7.80
C ALA A 119 18.62 -33.24 8.06
N GLN A 120 19.02 -32.09 7.50
CA GLN A 120 20.29 -31.46 7.84
C GLN A 120 20.13 -30.69 9.14
N THR A 121 21.10 -30.81 10.04
CA THR A 121 21.19 -29.94 11.20
C THR A 121 21.30 -28.50 10.68
N PRO A 122 20.28 -27.64 10.87
CA PRO A 122 20.37 -26.28 10.41
C PRO A 122 21.59 -25.63 11.08
N PRO A 123 22.38 -24.82 10.35
CA PRO A 123 23.38 -23.98 10.97
C PRO A 123 22.72 -23.13 12.07
N SER A 124 23.52 -22.61 13.01
CA SER A 124 22.99 -21.73 14.05
C SER A 124 22.14 -20.60 13.43
N VAL A 125 21.01 -20.27 14.06
CA VAL A 125 20.09 -19.20 13.61
C VAL A 125 20.82 -17.92 13.15
N PRO A 126 21.85 -17.41 13.86
CA PRO A 126 22.60 -16.24 13.39
C PRO A 126 23.45 -16.51 12.14
N ALA A 127 24.01 -17.72 11.98
CA ALA A 127 24.76 -18.09 10.77
C ALA A 127 23.84 -18.20 9.56
N LEU A 128 22.63 -18.76 9.73
CA LEU A 128 21.60 -18.78 8.68
C LEU A 128 21.22 -17.37 8.23
N LEU A 129 20.97 -16.46 9.18
CA LEU A 129 20.66 -15.07 8.86
C LEU A 129 21.83 -14.42 8.10
N TYR A 130 23.05 -14.56 8.59
CA TYR A 130 24.23 -14.00 7.94
C TYR A 130 24.42 -14.54 6.51
N GLU A 131 24.28 -15.85 6.31
CA GLU A 131 24.40 -16.47 4.99
C GLU A 131 23.28 -16.02 4.04
N THR A 132 22.06 -15.94 4.55
CA THR A 132 20.88 -15.60 3.75
C THR A 132 20.87 -14.11 3.37
N THR A 133 21.17 -13.21 4.31
CA THR A 133 21.01 -11.77 4.12
C THR A 133 22.27 -11.05 3.65
N LEU A 134 23.46 -11.47 4.08
CA LEU A 134 24.72 -10.76 3.79
C LEU A 134 25.66 -11.55 2.88
N ALA A 135 25.74 -12.88 3.03
CA ALA A 135 26.69 -13.68 2.23
C ALA A 135 26.14 -14.04 0.85
N SER A 136 24.81 -14.22 0.71
CA SER A 136 24.19 -14.51 -0.57
C SER A 136 23.88 -13.22 -1.35
N PRO A 137 24.10 -13.17 -2.68
CA PRO A 137 23.67 -12.04 -3.50
C PRO A 137 22.14 -11.99 -3.72
N THR A 138 21.41 -12.99 -3.21
CA THR A 138 19.97 -13.17 -3.40
C THR A 138 19.11 -11.99 -2.96
N PRO A 139 19.20 -11.46 -1.72
CA PRO A 139 18.39 -10.32 -1.29
C PRO A 139 18.68 -9.05 -2.08
N TRP A 140 19.93 -8.87 -2.53
CA TRP A 140 20.32 -7.77 -3.40
C TRP A 140 19.76 -7.90 -4.81
N LEU A 141 19.75 -9.11 -5.35
CA LEU A 141 19.09 -9.41 -6.61
C LEU A 141 17.57 -9.19 -6.50
N LEU A 142 16.93 -9.66 -5.42
CA LEU A 142 15.49 -9.44 -5.18
C LEU A 142 15.16 -7.96 -5.04
N LEU A 143 15.95 -7.20 -4.29
CA LEU A 143 15.74 -5.76 -4.13
C LEU A 143 15.92 -5.01 -5.46
N LEU A 144 16.96 -5.35 -6.23
CA LEU A 144 17.16 -4.77 -7.56
C LEU A 144 16.01 -5.13 -8.50
N LEU A 145 15.53 -6.37 -8.47
CA LEU A 145 14.45 -6.84 -9.32
C LEU A 145 13.12 -6.16 -8.99
N VAL A 146 12.75 -6.10 -7.70
CA VAL A 146 11.56 -5.39 -7.23
C VAL A 146 11.64 -3.91 -7.59
N ALA A 147 12.77 -3.25 -7.30
CA ALA A 147 12.92 -1.83 -7.60
C ALA A 147 12.87 -1.53 -9.12
N ALA A 148 13.40 -2.43 -9.96
CA ALA A 148 13.44 -2.22 -11.41
C ALA A 148 12.11 -2.57 -12.12
N LEU A 149 11.38 -3.57 -11.63
CA LEU A 149 10.24 -4.14 -12.34
C LEU A 149 8.88 -3.74 -11.74
N HIS A 150 8.80 -3.49 -10.43
CA HIS A 150 7.56 -3.03 -9.78
C HIS A 150 6.96 -1.75 -10.41
N PRO A 151 7.73 -0.67 -10.69
CA PRO A 151 7.18 0.52 -11.35
C PRO A 151 6.75 0.28 -12.81
N ARG A 152 7.10 -0.87 -13.40
CA ARG A 152 6.80 -1.23 -14.79
C ARG A 152 5.72 -2.29 -14.93
N ALA A 153 5.20 -2.81 -13.82
CA ALA A 153 4.23 -3.90 -13.81
C ALA A 153 2.89 -3.54 -14.48
N ALA A 154 2.53 -2.26 -14.52
CA ALA A 154 1.33 -1.78 -15.20
C ALA A 154 1.37 -1.92 -16.73
N HIS A 155 2.55 -2.12 -17.33
CA HIS A 155 2.65 -2.28 -18.78
C HIS A 155 2.24 -3.69 -19.23
N PRO A 156 1.43 -3.82 -20.30
CA PRO A 156 0.98 -5.13 -20.79
C PRO A 156 2.14 -6.02 -21.26
N LEU A 157 3.25 -5.44 -21.72
CA LEU A 157 4.46 -6.20 -22.06
C LEU A 157 5.14 -6.79 -20.83
N ALA A 158 5.19 -6.04 -19.72
CA ALA A 158 5.71 -6.54 -18.46
C ALA A 158 4.83 -7.69 -17.96
N GLN A 159 3.51 -7.57 -18.08
CA GLN A 159 2.55 -8.64 -17.75
C GLN A 159 2.85 -9.97 -18.47
N VAL A 160 3.12 -9.91 -19.79
CA VAL A 160 3.47 -11.08 -20.59
C VAL A 160 4.84 -11.64 -20.17
N PHE A 161 5.82 -10.76 -19.94
CA PHE A 161 7.13 -11.17 -19.43
C PHE A 161 7.02 -11.91 -18.10
N PHE A 162 6.25 -11.37 -17.15
CA PHE A 162 6.02 -12.03 -15.86
C PHE A 162 5.28 -13.36 -16.01
N ALA A 163 4.33 -13.46 -16.95
CA ALA A 163 3.63 -14.72 -17.20
C ALA A 163 4.58 -15.80 -17.73
N ILE A 164 5.44 -15.45 -18.70
CA ILE A 164 6.46 -16.36 -19.22
C ILE A 164 7.47 -16.73 -18.12
N ALA A 165 7.94 -15.74 -17.36
CA ALA A 165 8.87 -15.97 -16.25
C ALA A 165 8.25 -16.86 -15.17
N SER A 166 6.97 -16.68 -14.84
CA SER A 166 6.23 -17.50 -13.88
C SER A 166 6.11 -18.94 -14.35
N VAL A 167 5.73 -19.18 -15.62
CA VAL A 167 5.65 -20.53 -16.18
C VAL A 167 7.02 -21.19 -16.25
N ALA A 168 8.04 -20.48 -16.74
CA ALA A 168 9.40 -21.00 -16.85
C ALA A 168 10.00 -21.32 -15.48
N CYS A 169 9.87 -20.41 -14.51
CA CYS A 169 10.38 -20.60 -13.16
C CYS A 169 9.64 -21.74 -12.43
N GLY A 170 8.31 -21.81 -12.58
CA GLY A 170 7.50 -22.90 -12.01
C GLY A 170 7.87 -24.26 -12.58
N CYS A 171 7.96 -24.40 -13.91
CA CYS A 171 8.37 -25.66 -14.55
C CYS A 171 9.81 -26.03 -14.19
N TRP A 172 10.73 -25.04 -14.11
CA TRP A 172 12.12 -25.29 -13.75
C TRP A 172 12.25 -25.72 -12.28
N LEU A 173 11.47 -25.13 -11.38
CA LEU A 173 11.42 -25.52 -9.97
C LEU A 173 10.93 -26.97 -9.80
N VAL A 174 9.85 -27.34 -10.49
CA VAL A 174 9.32 -28.72 -10.50
C VAL A 174 10.36 -29.70 -11.05
N LYS A 175 11.05 -29.33 -12.13
CA LYS A 175 12.12 -30.17 -12.69
C LYS A 175 13.29 -30.33 -11.71
N THR A 176 13.85 -29.24 -11.21
CA THR A 176 15.02 -29.26 -10.30
C THR A 176 14.72 -30.00 -9.00
N THR A 177 13.51 -29.89 -8.47
CA THR A 177 13.11 -30.66 -7.27
C THR A 177 13.03 -32.16 -7.52
N ASN A 178 12.81 -32.60 -8.76
CA ASN A 178 12.70 -34.02 -9.11
C ASN A 178 13.98 -34.63 -9.71
N THR A 179 14.78 -33.86 -10.46
CA THR A 179 15.93 -34.40 -11.21
C THR A 179 17.30 -34.15 -10.60
N ASP A 180 17.46 -33.10 -9.80
CA ASP A 180 18.79 -32.69 -9.33
C ASP A 180 19.16 -33.38 -8.01
N ALA A 181 20.44 -33.72 -7.86
CA ALA A 181 20.97 -34.26 -6.62
C ALA A 181 20.79 -33.24 -5.48
N TYR A 182 20.14 -33.67 -4.40
CA TYR A 182 20.03 -33.06 -3.07
C TYR A 182 20.73 -31.69 -2.85
N LEU A 183 22.07 -31.62 -2.88
CA LEU A 183 22.83 -30.40 -2.59
C LEU A 183 22.64 -29.28 -3.64
N ALA A 184 22.43 -29.65 -4.90
CA ALA A 184 22.15 -28.69 -5.97
C ALA A 184 20.74 -28.12 -5.84
N THR A 185 19.77 -28.94 -5.44
CA THR A 185 18.39 -28.54 -5.17
C THR A 185 18.30 -27.59 -3.98
N MET A 186 19.05 -27.87 -2.90
CA MET A 186 19.08 -27.04 -1.71
C MET A 186 19.53 -25.59 -1.97
N ARG A 187 20.53 -25.40 -2.84
CA ARG A 187 21.07 -24.06 -3.12
C ARG A 187 20.21 -23.26 -4.09
N LYS A 188 19.48 -23.93 -4.98
CA LYS A 188 18.72 -23.29 -6.06
C LYS A 188 17.24 -23.11 -5.73
N ALA A 189 16.63 -24.05 -5.00
CA ALA A 189 15.19 -24.04 -4.76
C ALA A 189 14.69 -22.83 -3.95
N PRO A 190 15.34 -22.39 -2.85
CA PRO A 190 14.87 -21.24 -2.08
C PRO A 190 14.79 -19.92 -2.87
N PRO A 191 15.84 -19.48 -3.61
CA PRO A 191 15.75 -18.24 -4.39
C PRO A 191 14.81 -18.36 -5.59
N LEU A 192 14.69 -19.54 -6.19
CA LEU A 192 13.76 -19.76 -7.29
C LEU A 192 12.30 -19.76 -6.86
N GLY A 193 12.00 -20.41 -5.73
CA GLY A 193 10.66 -20.42 -5.16
C GLY A 193 10.20 -19.00 -4.83
N THR A 194 11.08 -18.16 -4.28
CA THR A 194 10.72 -16.76 -4.00
C THR A 194 10.53 -15.94 -5.26
N LEU A 195 11.40 -16.10 -6.26
CA LEU A 195 11.24 -15.41 -7.55
C LEU A 195 9.96 -15.84 -8.28
N TRP A 196 9.62 -17.12 -8.22
CA TRP A 196 8.40 -17.64 -8.82
C TRP A 196 7.14 -17.07 -8.16
N ILE A 197 7.08 -17.09 -6.82
CA ILE A 197 5.94 -16.52 -6.09
C ILE A 197 5.83 -15.01 -6.33
N TRP A 198 6.95 -14.30 -6.30
CA TRP A 198 6.95 -12.87 -6.64
C TRP A 198 6.39 -12.62 -8.04
N ALA A 199 6.85 -13.38 -9.04
CA ALA A 199 6.32 -13.27 -10.40
C ALA A 199 4.81 -13.52 -10.43
N VAL A 200 4.30 -14.54 -9.73
CA VAL A 200 2.85 -14.83 -9.65
C VAL A 200 2.06 -13.71 -8.98
N VAL A 201 2.60 -13.09 -7.93
CA VAL A 201 1.92 -12.00 -7.19
C VAL A 201 1.80 -10.73 -8.05
N GLU A 202 2.78 -10.46 -8.91
CA GLU A 202 2.74 -9.33 -9.84
C GLU A 202 1.82 -9.58 -11.06
N LEU A 203 1.28 -10.81 -11.21
CA LEU A 203 0.33 -11.10 -12.29
C LEU A 203 -1.08 -10.60 -11.97
N ARG A 204 -1.81 -10.19 -13.02
CA ARG A 204 -3.27 -10.09 -12.97
C ARG A 204 -3.86 -11.42 -12.55
N TRP A 205 -4.87 -11.40 -11.69
CA TRP A 205 -5.45 -12.59 -11.08
C TRP A 205 -5.82 -13.68 -12.10
N GLU A 206 -6.36 -13.32 -13.27
CA GLU A 206 -6.71 -14.27 -14.34
C GLU A 206 -5.48 -14.99 -14.89
N ALA A 207 -4.44 -14.22 -15.20
CA ALA A 207 -3.20 -14.74 -15.73
C ALA A 207 -2.46 -15.57 -14.67
N ALA A 208 -2.51 -15.17 -13.39
CA ALA A 208 -1.90 -15.91 -12.29
C ALA A 208 -2.51 -17.31 -12.14
N VAL A 209 -3.84 -17.40 -12.20
CA VAL A 209 -4.53 -18.70 -12.15
C VAL A 209 -4.18 -19.54 -13.38
N ALA A 210 -4.12 -18.93 -14.56
CA ALA A 210 -3.77 -19.62 -15.79
C ALA A 210 -2.34 -20.19 -15.77
N THR A 211 -1.34 -19.41 -15.34
CA THR A 211 0.05 -19.89 -15.27
C THR A 211 0.23 -20.97 -14.22
N LEU A 212 -0.45 -20.86 -13.06
CA LEU A 212 -0.44 -21.89 -12.02
C LEU A 212 -1.08 -23.20 -12.52
N ALA A 213 -2.23 -23.12 -13.17
CA ALA A 213 -2.90 -24.28 -13.75
C ALA A 213 -2.03 -24.95 -14.83
N LEU A 214 -1.34 -24.16 -15.65
CA LEU A 214 -0.43 -24.67 -16.68
C LEU A 214 0.77 -25.40 -16.06
N VAL A 215 1.42 -24.81 -15.06
CA VAL A 215 2.55 -25.46 -14.35
C VAL A 215 2.09 -26.75 -13.67
N ALA A 216 0.96 -26.73 -12.96
CA ALA A 216 0.41 -27.91 -12.30
C ALA A 216 0.03 -29.01 -13.31
N GLY A 217 -0.64 -28.63 -14.40
CA GLY A 217 -1.01 -29.55 -15.48
C GLY A 217 0.22 -30.15 -16.17
N TRP A 218 1.25 -29.34 -16.43
CA TRP A 218 2.51 -29.82 -16.98
C TRP A 218 3.21 -30.80 -16.04
N GLY A 219 3.29 -30.48 -14.75
CA GLY A 219 3.86 -31.36 -13.73
C GLY A 219 3.16 -32.72 -13.66
N TRP A 220 1.82 -32.72 -13.74
CA TRP A 220 1.03 -33.95 -13.81
C TRP A 220 1.31 -34.73 -15.10
N TRP A 221 1.39 -34.05 -16.24
CA TRP A 221 1.61 -34.69 -17.54
C TRP A 221 2.98 -35.33 -17.69
N VAL A 222 4.00 -34.74 -17.05
CA VAL A 222 5.37 -35.30 -16.99
C VAL A 222 5.44 -36.53 -16.06
N GLY A 223 4.39 -36.82 -15.29
CA GLY A 223 4.34 -38.01 -14.44
C GLY A 223 5.17 -37.86 -13.17
N TYR A 224 5.41 -36.63 -12.72
CA TYR A 224 5.87 -36.36 -11.36
C TYR A 224 4.71 -36.67 -10.41
N SER A 225 4.50 -37.97 -10.16
CA SER A 225 3.49 -38.45 -9.23
C SER A 225 3.81 -37.83 -7.87
N LEU A 226 2.90 -37.00 -7.36
CA LEU A 226 2.89 -36.55 -5.97
C LEU A 226 2.64 -37.79 -5.11
N LEU A 227 3.70 -38.53 -4.80
CA LEU A 227 3.72 -39.68 -3.91
C LEU A 227 4.99 -39.64 -3.07
#